data_AF-A0AAN6MH56-F1
#
_entry.id   AF-A0AAN6MH56-F1
#
_cell.length_a   1.000
_cell.length_b   1.000
_cell.length_c   1.000
_cell.angle_alpha   90.00
_cell.angle_beta   90.00
_cell.angle_gamma   90.00
#
_symmetry.space_group_name_H-M   'P 1'
#
loop_
_entity.id
_entity.type
_entity.pdbx_description
1 polymer ?
#
loop_
_entity_poly.entity_id
_entity_poly.type
_entity_poly.pdbx_seq_one_letter_code
_entity_poly.pdbx_strand_id
1 'polypeptide(L)'
;MHPPTSILTLALATLTTATPPLQPWQVFRLSTFSPSGRPGSSIWSVINTTILDPNDATVSPAICVGKWTYDALPYGAVNNCSDVTGGRWSFAMLKSDGTGASPTTDFKLRFELVKGGVVFAGTQKFVVGENMSGLCGASGVCSFGLKEEMTPVLVYQAREG
;
A
#
# COMPACT_ATOMS: atom_id res chain seq x y z
N MET A 1 -33.96 70.03 -7.50
CA MET A 1 -32.91 69.39 -6.69
C MET A 1 -33.29 67.92 -6.55
N HIS A 2 -32.60 67.01 -7.26
CA HIS A 2 -32.78 65.56 -7.15
C HIS A 2 -31.40 64.94 -6.89
N PRO A 3 -31.25 64.02 -5.92
CA PRO A 3 -29.95 63.39 -5.65
C PRO A 3 -29.71 62.21 -6.61
N PRO A 4 -28.45 61.93 -6.99
CA PRO A 4 -28.13 60.75 -7.77
C PRO A 4 -28.12 59.50 -6.89
N THR A 5 -28.85 58.49 -7.34
CA THR A 5 -28.91 57.15 -6.72
C THR A 5 -27.65 56.36 -7.11
N SER A 6 -26.75 56.15 -6.15
CA SER A 6 -25.59 55.27 -6.34
C SER A 6 -26.03 53.81 -6.27
N ILE A 7 -25.83 53.08 -7.37
CA ILE A 7 -26.01 51.63 -7.45
C ILE A 7 -24.74 50.97 -6.90
N LEU A 8 -24.88 50.26 -5.79
CA LEU A 8 -23.80 49.49 -5.17
C LEU A 8 -23.70 48.12 -5.86
N THR A 9 -22.67 47.90 -6.67
CA THR A 9 -22.43 46.61 -7.34
C THR A 9 -21.77 45.64 -6.35
N LEU A 10 -22.48 44.63 -5.87
CA LEU A 10 -21.89 43.52 -5.11
C LEU A 10 -21.14 42.59 -6.07
N ALA A 11 -19.82 42.46 -5.89
CA ALA A 11 -19.04 41.42 -6.53
C ALA A 11 -19.25 40.08 -5.81
N LEU A 12 -19.81 39.07 -6.49
CA LEU A 12 -19.85 37.71 -5.98
C LEU A 12 -18.45 37.08 -6.09
N ALA A 13 -17.79 36.88 -4.96
CA ALA A 13 -16.59 36.07 -4.89
C ALA A 13 -16.98 34.58 -4.99
N THR A 14 -16.53 33.90 -6.05
CA THR A 14 -16.65 32.44 -6.18
C THR A 14 -15.67 31.79 -5.21
N LEU A 15 -16.18 31.20 -4.12
CA LEU A 15 -15.41 30.36 -3.21
C LEU A 15 -15.10 29.04 -3.93
N THR A 16 -13.90 28.91 -4.50
CA THR A 16 -13.39 27.62 -4.96
C THR A 16 -12.97 26.83 -3.73
N THR A 17 -13.79 25.88 -3.27
CA THR A 17 -13.40 24.94 -2.22
C THR A 17 -12.34 24.00 -2.79
N ALA A 18 -11.07 24.31 -2.51
CA ALA A 18 -9.98 23.39 -2.81
C ALA A 18 -10.20 22.08 -2.03
N THR A 19 -10.29 20.96 -2.73
CA THR A 19 -10.33 19.65 -2.09
C THR A 19 -9.02 19.46 -1.31
N PRO A 20 -9.07 19.11 -0.01
CA PRO A 20 -7.85 18.88 0.75
C PRO A 20 -7.01 17.77 0.08
N PRO A 21 -5.68 17.89 0.10
CA PRO A 21 -4.81 16.88 -0.48
C PRO A 21 -5.02 15.54 0.24
N LEU A 22 -4.98 14.45 -0.53
CA LEU A 22 -5.07 13.11 0.03
C LEU A 22 -3.86 12.85 0.93
N GLN A 23 -4.13 12.36 2.13
CA GLN A 23 -3.10 11.87 3.04
C GLN A 23 -2.57 10.52 2.52
N PRO A 24 -1.25 10.26 2.64
CA PRO A 24 -0.68 8.97 2.24
C PRO A 24 -1.25 7.81 3.06
N TRP A 25 -1.48 6.67 2.44
CA TRP A 25 -1.79 5.43 3.16
C TRP A 25 -0.62 4.98 4.03
N GLN A 26 -0.93 4.17 5.03
CA GLN A 26 0.03 3.76 6.05
C GLN A 26 0.15 2.25 6.12
N VAL A 27 1.34 1.71 5.86
CA VAL A 27 1.66 0.29 6.06
C VAL A 27 2.27 0.13 7.46
N PHE A 28 1.54 -0.55 8.34
CA PHE A 28 1.93 -0.72 9.76
C PHE A 28 2.61 -2.05 10.06
N ARG A 29 2.32 -3.05 9.25
CA ARG A 29 2.91 -4.37 9.35
C ARG A 29 3.20 -4.86 7.96
N LEU A 30 4.38 -5.41 7.78
CA LEU A 30 4.72 -6.17 6.60
C LEU A 30 5.66 -7.28 7.03
N SER A 31 5.40 -8.50 6.58
CA SER A 31 6.31 -9.63 6.74
C SER A 31 6.31 -10.52 5.52
N THR A 32 7.47 -11.10 5.23
CA THR A 32 7.64 -12.14 4.23
C THR A 32 8.24 -13.38 4.88
N PHE A 33 7.80 -14.54 4.41
CA PHE A 33 8.34 -15.82 4.81
C PHE A 33 8.54 -16.68 3.56
N SER A 34 9.72 -17.29 3.45
CA SER A 34 10.01 -18.29 2.44
C SER A 34 10.60 -19.52 3.12
N PRO A 35 10.03 -20.71 2.92
CA PRO A 35 10.59 -21.94 3.44
C PRO A 35 11.82 -22.37 2.63
N SER A 36 12.47 -23.46 3.06
CA SER A 36 13.75 -23.93 2.52
C SER A 36 13.66 -24.70 1.20
N GLY A 37 12.47 -25.09 0.76
CA GLY A 37 12.25 -25.95 -0.41
C GLY A 37 12.67 -27.40 -0.22
N ARG A 38 13.12 -27.81 0.96
CA ARG A 38 13.53 -29.20 1.25
C ARG A 38 12.30 -30.12 1.38
N PRO A 39 12.41 -31.42 1.05
CA PRO A 39 11.33 -32.38 1.30
C PRO A 39 10.86 -32.33 2.77
N GLY A 40 9.54 -32.28 2.98
CA GLY A 40 8.91 -32.17 4.30
C GLY A 40 8.77 -30.73 4.83
N SER A 41 9.30 -29.71 4.14
CA SER A 41 9.03 -28.31 4.47
C SER A 41 7.71 -27.81 3.85
N SER A 42 7.18 -26.70 4.35
CA SER A 42 6.08 -26.01 3.69
C SER A 42 6.46 -25.67 2.24
N ILE A 43 5.50 -25.79 1.33
CA ILE A 43 5.67 -25.36 -0.06
C ILE A 43 5.33 -23.88 -0.26
N TRP A 44 4.74 -23.24 0.75
CA TRP A 44 4.15 -21.92 0.65
C TRP A 44 5.09 -20.86 1.19
N SER A 45 5.47 -19.93 0.32
CA SER A 45 5.96 -18.62 0.68
C SER A 45 4.77 -17.68 0.87
N VAL A 46 4.92 -16.73 1.80
CA VAL A 46 3.82 -15.86 2.24
C VAL A 46 4.31 -14.43 2.38
N ILE A 47 3.46 -13.49 2.02
CA ILE A 47 3.56 -12.09 2.41
C ILE A 47 2.31 -11.71 3.19
N ASN A 48 2.49 -11.05 4.32
CA ASN A 48 1.40 -10.49 5.11
C ASN A 48 1.64 -8.99 5.25
N THR A 49 0.63 -8.17 4.96
CA THR A 49 0.72 -6.73 5.16
C THR A 49 -0.57 -6.17 5.74
N THR A 50 -0.45 -5.12 6.54
CA THR A 50 -1.59 -4.37 7.09
C THR A 50 -1.48 -2.93 6.64
N ILE A 51 -2.49 -2.46 5.90
CA ILE A 51 -2.55 -1.11 5.33
C ILE A 51 -3.77 -0.37 5.87
N LEU A 52 -3.63 0.95 6.01
CA LEU A 52 -4.64 1.84 6.57
C LEU A 52 -4.82 3.06 5.67
N ASP A 53 -6.08 3.44 5.42
CA ASP A 53 -6.44 4.70 4.76
C ASP A 53 -6.82 5.76 5.80
N PRO A 54 -5.98 6.78 6.04
CA PRO A 54 -6.33 7.86 6.97
C PRO A 54 -7.33 8.86 6.35
N ASN A 55 -7.67 8.72 5.07
CA ASN A 55 -8.68 9.56 4.41
C ASN A 55 -10.11 9.04 4.63
N ASP A 56 -10.28 7.91 5.32
CA ASP A 56 -11.60 7.39 5.65
C ASP A 56 -12.15 7.97 6.95
N ALA A 57 -13.46 8.18 7.01
CA ALA A 57 -14.12 8.72 8.21
C ALA A 57 -14.00 7.74 9.40
N THR A 58 -13.99 6.43 9.10
CA THR A 58 -13.78 5.37 10.08
C THR A 58 -12.56 4.57 9.66
N VAL A 59 -11.43 4.84 10.33
CA VAL A 59 -10.17 4.16 10.06
C VAL A 59 -10.27 2.67 10.37
N SER A 60 -10.18 1.84 9.33
CA SER A 60 -10.26 0.37 9.41
C SER A 60 -9.07 -0.26 8.68
N PRO A 61 -8.15 -0.94 9.40
CA PRO A 61 -6.99 -1.58 8.77
C PRO A 61 -7.41 -2.76 7.88
N ALA A 62 -6.93 -2.78 6.64
CA ALA A 62 -7.07 -3.91 5.75
C ALA A 62 -5.89 -4.88 5.93
N ILE A 63 -6.20 -6.17 6.12
CA ILE A 63 -5.21 -7.24 6.23
C ILE A 63 -5.10 -7.91 4.86
N CYS A 64 -3.91 -7.93 4.29
CA CYS A 64 -3.65 -8.48 2.97
C CYS A 64 -2.66 -9.63 3.06
N VAL A 65 -3.00 -10.76 2.44
CA VAL A 65 -2.17 -11.97 2.44
C VAL A 65 -1.98 -12.44 1.02
N GLY A 66 -0.73 -12.65 0.63
CA GLY A 66 -0.36 -13.27 -0.64
C GLY A 66 0.39 -14.57 -0.38
N LYS A 67 0.08 -15.62 -1.13
CA LYS A 67 0.76 -16.92 -1.02
C LYS A 67 1.17 -17.41 -2.40
N TRP A 68 2.35 -18.00 -2.48
CA TRP A 68 2.85 -18.61 -3.71
C TRP A 68 3.75 -19.79 -3.38
N THR A 69 3.98 -20.65 -4.38
CA THR A 69 4.91 -21.77 -4.29
C THR A 69 6.22 -21.42 -4.99
N TYR A 70 7.27 -22.24 -4.80
CA TYR A 70 8.56 -22.03 -5.45
C TYR A 70 8.48 -21.99 -6.99
N ASP A 71 7.52 -22.70 -7.57
CA ASP A 71 7.37 -22.84 -9.03
C ASP A 71 6.71 -21.61 -9.67
N ALA A 72 6.15 -20.71 -8.87
CA ALA A 72 5.47 -19.51 -9.34
C ALA A 72 5.95 -18.27 -8.57
N LEU A 73 6.67 -17.39 -9.26
CA LEU A 73 7.00 -16.09 -8.68
C LEU A 73 5.72 -15.26 -8.47
N PRO A 74 5.58 -14.53 -7.36
CA PRO A 74 4.32 -13.85 -7.01
C PRO A 74 4.08 -12.54 -7.77
N TYR A 75 4.94 -12.22 -8.73
CA TYR A 75 4.94 -10.91 -9.37
C TYR A 75 3.73 -10.70 -10.28
N GLY A 76 3.05 -9.57 -10.09
CA GLY A 76 1.86 -9.20 -10.86
C GLY A 76 0.57 -9.90 -10.44
N ALA A 77 0.64 -10.89 -9.54
CA ALA A 77 -0.56 -11.53 -9.01
C ALA A 77 -1.30 -10.58 -8.07
N VAL A 78 -2.57 -10.31 -8.38
CA VAL A 78 -3.45 -9.47 -7.55
C VAL A 78 -4.07 -10.33 -6.45
N ASN A 79 -3.93 -9.86 -5.20
CA ASN A 79 -4.45 -10.51 -4.02
C ASN A 79 -5.44 -9.57 -3.33
N ASN A 80 -6.64 -10.06 -3.05
CA ASN A 80 -7.63 -9.30 -2.30
C ASN A 80 -7.24 -9.26 -0.81
N CYS A 81 -7.48 -8.13 -0.17
CA CYS A 81 -7.35 -7.98 1.27
C CYS A 81 -8.68 -8.32 1.97
N SER A 82 -8.68 -8.31 3.31
CA SER A 82 -9.89 -8.41 4.12
C SER A 82 -10.88 -7.28 3.78
N ASP A 83 -12.17 -7.59 3.89
CA ASP A 83 -13.23 -6.59 3.72
C ASP A 83 -13.16 -5.52 4.84
N VAL A 84 -13.27 -4.25 4.45
CA VAL A 84 -13.34 -3.10 5.35
C VAL A 84 -14.39 -2.11 4.85
N THR A 85 -14.99 -1.35 5.76
CA THR A 85 -16.05 -0.37 5.41
C THR A 85 -15.57 0.70 4.42
N GLY A 86 -14.27 1.04 4.46
CA GLY A 86 -13.67 2.12 3.67
C GLY A 86 -13.46 1.84 2.18
N GLY A 87 -13.79 0.63 1.72
CA GLY A 87 -13.65 0.22 0.32
C GLY A 87 -12.97 -1.13 0.19
N ARG A 88 -12.75 -1.55 -1.06
CA ARG A 88 -12.12 -2.83 -1.36
C ARG A 88 -10.65 -2.64 -1.65
N TRP A 89 -9.82 -3.25 -0.84
CA TRP A 89 -8.38 -3.26 -1.00
C TRP A 89 -7.89 -4.49 -1.76
N SER A 90 -6.91 -4.28 -2.62
CA SER A 90 -6.09 -5.35 -3.19
C SER A 90 -4.62 -4.93 -3.20
N PHE A 91 -3.74 -5.89 -3.38
CA PHE A 91 -2.33 -5.62 -3.59
C PHE A 91 -1.69 -6.61 -4.55
N ALA A 92 -0.62 -6.19 -5.19
CA ALA A 92 0.22 -7.03 -6.02
C ALA A 92 1.69 -6.82 -5.65
N MET A 93 2.46 -7.89 -5.65
CA MET A 93 3.92 -7.80 -5.57
C MET A 93 4.47 -7.45 -6.95
N LEU A 94 5.39 -6.50 -7.00
CA LEU A 94 6.13 -6.12 -8.20
C LEU A 94 7.63 -6.36 -7.97
N LYS A 95 8.37 -6.55 -9.06
CA LYS A 95 9.83 -6.66 -9.01
C LYS A 95 10.43 -5.34 -8.53
N SER A 96 11.50 -5.42 -7.74
CA SER A 96 12.40 -4.29 -7.52
C SER A 96 13.26 -4.06 -8.77
N ASP A 97 13.81 -2.85 -8.91
CA ASP A 97 14.60 -2.45 -10.09
C ASP A 97 16.06 -2.98 -10.03
N GLY A 98 16.44 -3.67 -8.95
CA GLY A 98 17.79 -4.18 -8.70
C GLY A 98 18.04 -5.61 -9.21
N THR A 99 19.31 -5.96 -9.37
CA THR A 99 19.74 -7.34 -9.67
C THR A 99 19.49 -8.24 -8.46
N GLY A 100 18.60 -9.22 -8.60
CA GLY A 100 18.26 -10.15 -7.52
C GLY A 100 16.94 -9.86 -6.80
N ALA A 101 16.02 -9.10 -7.42
CA ALA A 101 14.66 -8.91 -6.93
C ALA A 101 14.01 -10.26 -6.60
N SER A 102 13.69 -10.46 -5.33
CA SER A 102 13.06 -11.64 -4.76
C SER A 102 12.11 -11.19 -3.65
N PRO A 103 11.03 -11.93 -3.37
CA PRO A 103 10.22 -11.73 -2.17
C PRO A 103 11.01 -11.86 -0.85
N THR A 104 12.26 -12.34 -0.90
CA THR A 104 13.20 -12.49 0.22
C THR A 104 14.39 -11.52 0.18
N THR A 105 14.41 -10.58 -0.78
CA THR A 105 15.42 -9.52 -0.88
C THR A 105 14.69 -8.20 -1.03
N ASP A 106 14.54 -7.70 -2.25
CA ASP A 106 13.93 -6.44 -2.57
C ASP A 106 12.71 -6.64 -3.46
N PHE A 107 11.63 -5.98 -3.08
CA PHE A 107 10.38 -6.00 -3.83
C PHE A 107 9.65 -4.67 -3.71
N LYS A 108 8.63 -4.50 -4.55
CA LYS A 108 7.66 -3.42 -4.41
C LYS A 108 6.30 -4.03 -4.12
N LEU A 109 5.49 -3.35 -3.34
CA LEU A 109 4.06 -3.63 -3.25
C LEU A 109 3.31 -2.50 -3.92
N ARG A 110 2.40 -2.88 -4.80
CA ARG A 110 1.41 -1.98 -5.36
C ARG A 110 0.08 -2.27 -4.68
N PHE A 111 -0.50 -1.25 -4.08
CA PHE A 111 -1.80 -1.30 -3.42
C PHE A 111 -2.84 -0.62 -4.29
N GLU A 112 -4.06 -1.15 -4.26
CA GLU A 112 -5.24 -0.55 -4.86
C GLU A 112 -6.36 -0.45 -3.84
N LEU A 113 -7.07 0.68 -3.89
CA LEU A 113 -8.30 0.89 -3.13
C LEU A 113 -9.40 1.30 -4.10
N VAL A 114 -10.46 0.48 -4.17
CA VAL A 114 -11.69 0.83 -4.88
C VAL A 114 -12.69 1.40 -3.86
N LYS A 115 -13.01 2.68 -3.98
CA LYS A 115 -13.90 3.40 -3.06
C LYS A 115 -14.84 4.32 -3.85
N GLY A 116 -16.15 4.16 -3.65
CA GLY A 116 -17.16 4.99 -4.34
C GLY A 116 -17.10 4.92 -5.87
N GLY A 117 -16.68 3.78 -6.44
CA GLY A 117 -16.49 3.61 -7.88
C GLY A 117 -15.20 4.24 -8.44
N VAL A 118 -14.36 4.81 -7.58
CA VAL A 118 -13.05 5.36 -7.96
C VAL A 118 -11.95 4.38 -7.56
N VAL A 119 -10.96 4.20 -8.44
CA VAL A 119 -9.75 3.42 -8.16
C VAL A 119 -8.63 4.37 -7.75
N PHE A 120 -7.98 4.05 -6.63
CA PHE A 120 -6.75 4.69 -6.21
C PHE A 120 -5.62 3.67 -6.18
N ALA A 121 -4.41 4.10 -6.48
CA ALA A 121 -3.23 3.25 -6.55
C ALA A 121 -2.02 3.92 -5.93
N GLY A 122 -1.22 3.14 -5.22
CA GLY A 122 0.06 3.56 -4.67
C GLY A 122 1.07 2.42 -4.69
N THR A 123 2.34 2.74 -4.92
CA THR A 123 3.42 1.74 -4.93
C THR A 123 4.48 2.12 -3.92
N GLN A 124 5.00 1.13 -3.20
CA GLN A 124 6.08 1.31 -2.24
C GLN A 124 7.13 0.21 -2.34
N LYS A 125 8.40 0.59 -2.17
CA LYS A 125 9.57 -0.29 -2.19
C LYS A 125 9.91 -0.77 -0.78
N PHE A 126 10.24 -2.05 -0.68
CA PHE A 126 10.70 -2.71 0.54
C PHE A 126 12.03 -3.41 0.24
N VAL A 127 13.05 -3.06 1.02
CA VAL A 127 14.46 -3.40 0.82
C VAL A 127 15.01 -3.99 2.11
N VAL A 128 15.57 -5.18 2.02
CA VAL A 128 16.22 -5.85 3.16
C VAL A 128 17.49 -5.10 3.55
N GLY A 129 17.62 -4.80 4.84
CA GLY A 129 18.72 -4.01 5.39
C GLY A 129 18.39 -2.52 5.51
N GLU A 130 17.49 -1.99 4.66
CA GLU A 130 17.01 -0.60 4.74
C GLU A 130 15.75 -0.51 5.61
N ASN A 131 14.56 -0.75 5.05
CA ASN A 131 13.29 -0.70 5.79
C ASN A 131 12.79 -2.07 6.25
N MET A 132 13.33 -3.16 5.71
CA MET A 132 13.06 -4.52 6.16
C MET A 132 14.23 -5.07 6.99
N SER A 133 13.94 -5.89 7.99
CA SER A 133 14.92 -6.62 8.80
C SER A 133 14.51 -8.07 8.95
N GLY A 134 15.48 -8.96 9.20
CA GLY A 134 15.23 -10.39 9.23
C GLY A 134 16.49 -11.18 8.88
N LEU A 135 16.31 -12.47 8.60
CA LEU A 135 17.43 -13.37 8.32
C LEU A 135 17.02 -14.55 7.46
N CYS A 136 17.99 -15.05 6.69
CA CYS A 136 17.94 -16.36 6.06
C CYS A 136 18.84 -17.31 6.85
N GLY A 137 18.28 -18.40 7.38
CA GLY A 137 19.05 -19.43 8.05
C GLY A 137 19.79 -20.34 7.06
N ALA A 138 20.82 -21.05 7.54
CA ALA A 138 21.56 -22.04 6.74
C ALA A 138 20.66 -23.16 6.18
N SER A 139 19.48 -23.36 6.77
CA SER A 139 18.46 -24.29 6.27
C SER A 139 17.85 -23.85 4.94
N GLY A 140 17.96 -22.58 4.56
CA GLY A 140 17.31 -21.95 3.41
C GLY A 140 15.99 -21.24 3.74
N VAL A 141 15.56 -21.27 5.01
CA VAL A 141 14.37 -20.53 5.46
C VAL A 141 14.71 -19.06 5.62
N CYS A 142 13.93 -18.19 4.98
CA CYS A 142 14.07 -16.74 5.07
C CYS A 142 12.82 -16.12 5.71
N SER A 143 13.01 -15.21 6.64
CA SER A 143 11.92 -14.43 7.24
C SER A 143 12.36 -12.99 7.39
N PHE A 144 11.55 -12.06 6.86
CA PHE A 144 11.78 -10.63 6.95
C PHE A 144 10.51 -9.92 7.40
N GLY A 145 10.68 -8.79 8.08
CA GLY A 145 9.61 -7.93 8.54
C GLY A 145 9.99 -6.47 8.45
N LEU A 146 8.97 -5.61 8.39
CA LEU A 146 9.16 -4.17 8.49
C LEU A 146 9.82 -3.83 9.82
N LYS A 147 10.84 -2.97 9.77
CA LYS A 147 11.50 -2.44 10.96
C LYS A 147 10.54 -1.57 11.76
N GLU A 148 10.61 -1.67 13.08
CA GLU A 148 9.71 -0.93 13.97
C GLU A 148 9.90 0.59 13.81
N GLU A 149 11.14 1.05 13.69
CA GLU A 149 11.48 2.45 13.48
C GLU A 149 11.05 3.02 12.12
N MET A 150 10.66 2.15 11.18
CA MET A 150 10.17 2.54 9.85
C MET A 150 8.63 2.50 9.77
N THR A 151 7.95 2.23 10.89
CA THR A 151 6.51 2.08 10.95
C THR A 151 5.83 3.39 11.39
N PRO A 152 4.82 3.92 10.66
CA PRO A 152 4.29 3.40 9.40
C PRO A 152 5.14 3.79 8.19
N VAL A 153 5.20 2.91 7.20
CA VAL A 153 5.69 3.30 5.86
C VAL A 153 4.56 3.98 5.10
N LEU A 154 4.84 5.18 4.59
CA LEU A 154 3.87 5.97 3.84
C LEU A 154 3.80 5.50 2.37
N VAL A 155 2.58 5.39 1.84
CA VAL A 155 2.31 5.06 0.44
C VAL A 155 1.51 6.21 -0.16
N TYR A 156 2.13 6.92 -1.11
CA TYR A 156 1.47 8.02 -1.80
C TYR A 156 0.56 7.46 -2.89
N GLN A 157 -0.74 7.74 -2.81
CA GLN A 157 -1.70 7.32 -3.81
C GLN A 157 -1.99 8.39 -4.87
N ALA A 158 -2.37 7.92 -6.06
CA ALA A 158 -3.00 8.69 -7.11
C ALA A 158 -4.31 8.01 -7.55
N ARG A 159 -5.24 8.80 -8.10
CA ARG A 159 -6.41 8.25 -8.76
C ARG A 159 -5.99 7.58 -10.07
N GLU A 160 -6.47 6.37 -10.31
CA GLU A 160 -6.37 5.70 -11.60
C GLU A 160 -7.70 5.83 -12.36
N GLY A 161 -7.58 6.07 -13.66
CA GLY A 161 -8.68 6.35 -14.59
C GLY A 161 -8.93 5.19 -15.51
#